data_AF-A0A0T6DTM0-F1
#
_entry.id   AF-A0A0T6DTM0-F1
#
_cell.length_a   1.000
_cell.length_b   1.000
_cell.length_c   1.000
_cell.angle_alpha   90.00
_cell.angle_beta   90.00
_cell.angle_gamma   90.00
#
_symmetry.space_group_name_H-M   'P 1'
#
loop_
_entity.id
_entity.type
_entity.pdbx_description
1 polymer ?
#
loop_
_entity_poly.entity_id
_entity_poly.type
_entity_poly.pdbx_seq_one_letter_code
_entity_poly.pdbx_strand_id
1 'polypeptide(L)'
;MKLQRGFTLLELMVAMAIFAMLAVAGWQVFDSVNRARERAQFHADNLAVLQYAYLQLQQDMAQVIPYQAPSTQNIGAANNSTNDSTDNNNQAGEQKNEIAPEPFMRVEGERVSFVRFADPDPRYQSSTSLQHIEYIIADERLIRRQYTSLEDGRDSVSLDSVLLEGVTAGRWQAYLPELSTKFPSDDVNNSSNTNIALGQAANTAGAKPDVVLLPKGIAVNFIYQDMPITWQWALAPQPIPRSSAKAANSNDSNNDNSSDNNNGSDSNSGSNTDNSSVGNSN
;
A
#
# COMPACT_ATOMS: atom_id res chain seq x y z
N MET A 1 -7.02 -88.28 42.30
CA MET A 1 -5.74 -87.66 41.86
C MET A 1 -5.90 -87.28 40.38
N LYS A 2 -5.90 -85.99 40.04
CA LYS A 2 -6.02 -85.54 38.63
C LYS A 2 -4.64 -85.64 37.97
N LEU A 3 -4.52 -86.38 36.86
CA LEU A 3 -3.31 -86.40 36.05
C LEU A 3 -3.12 -85.03 35.37
N GLN A 4 -1.96 -84.40 35.58
CA GLN A 4 -1.53 -83.23 34.81
C GLN A 4 -1.13 -83.70 33.40
N ARG A 5 -1.77 -83.14 32.36
CA ARG A 5 -1.36 -83.30 30.97
C ARG A 5 -0.26 -82.27 30.68
N GLY A 6 0.90 -82.73 30.23
CA GLY A 6 2.00 -81.88 29.77
C GLY A 6 1.73 -81.28 28.39
N PHE A 7 2.28 -80.10 28.15
CA PHE A 7 2.16 -79.37 26.88
C PHE A 7 2.82 -80.15 25.73
N THR A 8 2.18 -80.20 24.56
CA THR A 8 2.79 -80.83 23.38
C THR A 8 3.65 -79.82 22.62
N LEU A 9 4.73 -80.29 21.98
CA LEU A 9 5.61 -79.45 21.17
C LEU A 9 4.84 -78.76 20.02
N LEU A 10 3.86 -79.46 19.44
CA LEU A 10 3.02 -78.94 18.37
C LEU A 10 2.16 -77.74 18.83
N GLU A 11 1.59 -77.81 20.03
CA GLU A 11 0.75 -76.74 20.58
C GLU A 11 1.57 -75.45 20.81
N LEU A 12 2.81 -75.59 21.28
CA LEU A 12 3.74 -74.46 21.40
C LEU A 12 4.11 -73.88 20.03
N MET A 13 4.33 -74.73 19.03
CA MET A 13 4.68 -74.28 17.67
C MET A 13 3.53 -73.49 17.03
N VAL A 14 2.30 -73.99 17.16
CA VAL A 14 1.10 -73.29 16.66
C VAL A 14 0.89 -71.98 17.40
N ALA A 15 1.05 -71.97 18.74
CA ALA A 15 0.93 -70.74 19.52
C ALA A 15 1.96 -69.67 19.10
N MET A 16 3.22 -70.06 18.88
CA MET A 16 4.27 -69.15 18.41
C MET A 16 4.01 -68.66 16.98
N ALA A 17 3.50 -69.52 16.09
CA ALA A 17 3.16 -69.14 14.72
C ALA A 17 2.03 -68.09 14.70
N ILE A 18 0.96 -68.31 15.47
CA ILE A 18 -0.15 -67.35 15.59
C ILE A 18 0.33 -66.05 16.22
N PHE A 19 1.11 -66.13 17.31
CA PHE A 19 1.65 -64.96 17.98
C PHE A 19 2.54 -64.12 17.05
N ALA A 20 3.43 -64.76 16.30
CA ALA A 20 4.27 -64.09 15.31
C ALA A 20 3.43 -63.39 14.23
N MET A 21 2.38 -64.03 13.72
CA MET A 21 1.47 -63.40 12.74
C MET A 21 0.74 -62.20 13.32
N LEU A 22 0.23 -62.31 14.56
CA LEU A 22 -0.45 -61.19 15.23
C LEU A 22 0.50 -60.02 15.48
N ALA A 23 1.75 -60.30 15.88
CA ALA A 23 2.77 -59.28 16.08
C ALA A 23 3.07 -58.53 14.77
N VAL A 24 3.22 -59.25 13.65
CA VAL A 24 3.43 -58.64 12.33
C VAL A 24 2.22 -57.82 11.89
N ALA A 25 1.00 -58.33 12.05
CA ALA A 25 -0.22 -57.61 11.71
C ALA A 25 -0.38 -56.31 12.52
N GLY A 26 -0.10 -56.37 13.83
CA GLY A 26 -0.09 -55.18 14.70
C GLY A 26 0.94 -54.14 14.27
N TRP A 27 2.14 -54.57 13.88
CA TRP A 27 3.17 -53.67 13.37
C TRP A 27 2.77 -53.00 12.05
N GLN A 28 2.14 -53.73 11.13
CA GLN A 28 1.66 -53.16 9.85
C GLN A 28 0.60 -52.07 10.06
N VAL A 29 -0.33 -52.28 11.00
CA VAL A 29 -1.34 -51.26 11.32
C VAL A 29 -0.68 -50.02 11.91
N PHE A 30 0.25 -50.21 12.85
CA PHE A 30 0.99 -49.11 13.47
C PHE A 30 1.81 -48.31 12.43
N ASP A 31 2.53 -48.99 11.54
CA ASP A 31 3.30 -48.34 10.45
C ASP A 31 2.37 -47.57 9.49
N SER A 32 1.23 -48.15 9.13
CA SER A 32 0.22 -47.48 8.28
C SER A 32 -0.29 -46.18 8.92
N VAL A 33 -0.63 -46.21 10.22
CA VAL A 33 -1.08 -45.02 10.95
C VAL A 33 0.01 -43.97 11.07
N ASN A 34 1.26 -44.37 11.34
CA ASN A 34 2.39 -43.43 11.40
C ASN A 34 2.61 -42.74 10.05
N ARG A 35 2.65 -43.49 8.95
CA ARG A 35 2.78 -42.91 7.60
C ARG A 35 1.60 -42.01 7.23
N ALA A 36 0.38 -42.36 7.64
CA ALA A 36 -0.78 -41.50 7.43
C ALA A 36 -0.64 -40.18 8.19
N ARG A 37 -0.18 -40.23 9.44
CA ARG A 37 0.08 -39.06 10.26
C ARG A 37 1.19 -38.18 9.69
N GLU A 38 2.28 -38.75 9.22
CA GLU A 38 3.38 -38.03 8.59
C GLU A 38 2.92 -37.25 7.36
N ARG A 39 2.12 -37.90 6.48
CA ARG A 39 1.54 -37.21 5.31
C ARG A 39 0.58 -36.09 5.72
N ALA A 40 -0.27 -36.34 6.71
CA ALA A 40 -1.20 -35.32 7.21
C ALA A 40 -0.46 -34.12 7.79
N GLN A 41 0.62 -34.36 8.55
CA GLN A 41 1.45 -33.29 9.10
C GLN A 41 2.11 -32.46 8.00
N PHE A 42 2.70 -33.12 7.00
CA PHE A 42 3.30 -32.43 5.84
C PHE A 42 2.30 -31.50 5.12
N HIS A 43 1.08 -31.98 4.88
CA HIS A 43 0.04 -31.14 4.28
C HIS A 43 -0.41 -29.99 5.20
N ALA A 44 -0.48 -30.22 6.51
CA ALA A 44 -0.81 -29.18 7.49
C ALA A 44 0.25 -28.07 7.52
N ASP A 45 1.54 -28.44 7.51
CA ASP A 45 2.65 -27.50 7.51
C ASP A 45 2.65 -26.65 6.22
N ASN A 46 2.47 -27.26 5.05
CA ASN A 46 2.38 -26.55 3.77
C ASN A 46 1.21 -25.55 3.74
N LEU A 47 0.05 -25.94 4.26
CA LEU A 47 -1.12 -25.06 4.35
C LEU A 47 -0.88 -23.92 5.35
N ALA A 48 -0.16 -24.17 6.44
CA ALA A 48 0.19 -23.13 7.41
C ALA A 48 1.08 -22.04 6.78
N VAL A 49 2.08 -22.42 5.97
CA VAL A 49 2.94 -21.46 5.26
C VAL A 49 2.12 -20.63 4.25
N LEU A 50 1.24 -21.27 3.47
CA LEU A 50 0.37 -20.57 2.52
C LEU A 50 -0.56 -19.56 3.23
N GLN A 51 -1.17 -19.97 4.34
CA GLN A 51 -2.02 -19.09 5.15
C GLN A 51 -1.23 -17.93 5.76
N TYR A 52 -0.03 -18.19 6.27
CA TYR A 52 0.84 -17.15 6.82
C TYR A 52 1.16 -16.08 5.78
N ALA A 53 1.57 -16.49 4.57
CA ALA A 53 1.83 -15.58 3.47
C ALA A 53 0.59 -14.75 3.11
N TYR A 54 -0.57 -15.40 2.97
CA TYR A 54 -1.83 -14.71 2.70
C TYR A 54 -2.19 -13.67 3.78
N LEU A 55 -2.06 -14.02 5.06
CA LEU A 55 -2.35 -13.11 6.18
C LEU A 55 -1.38 -11.93 6.21
N GLN A 56 -0.09 -12.16 5.94
CA GLN A 56 0.92 -11.11 5.84
C GLN A 56 0.57 -10.10 4.75
N LEU A 57 0.21 -10.57 3.55
CA LEU A 57 -0.24 -9.69 2.46
C LEU A 57 -1.54 -8.98 2.82
N GLN A 58 -2.51 -9.68 3.39
CA GLN A 58 -3.80 -9.09 3.78
C GLN A 58 -3.61 -7.95 4.79
N GLN A 59 -2.74 -8.12 5.79
CA GLN A 59 -2.43 -7.08 6.77
C GLN A 59 -1.76 -5.86 6.10
N ASP A 60 -0.79 -6.09 5.22
CA ASP A 60 -0.12 -5.00 4.52
C ASP A 60 -1.09 -4.22 3.62
N MET A 61 -1.93 -4.93 2.85
CA MET A 61 -2.94 -4.35 1.95
C MET A 61 -4.00 -3.54 2.70
N ALA A 62 -4.39 -4.00 3.90
CA ALA A 62 -5.35 -3.30 4.75
C ALA A 62 -4.79 -1.98 5.33
N GLN A 63 -3.48 -1.83 5.40
CA GLN A 63 -2.81 -0.66 5.98
C GLN A 63 -2.19 0.28 4.94
N VAL A 64 -2.42 0.03 3.64
CA VAL A 64 -1.94 0.87 2.55
C VAL A 64 -2.48 2.29 2.70
N ILE A 65 -1.62 3.26 2.46
CA ILE A 65 -1.99 4.67 2.45
C ILE A 65 -1.75 5.31 1.08
N PRO A 66 -2.55 6.32 0.72
CA PRO A 66 -2.22 7.16 -0.41
C PRO A 66 -1.07 8.09 -0.10
N TYR A 67 0.10 7.70 -0.58
CA TYR A 67 1.31 8.49 -0.45
C TYR A 67 1.75 9.02 -1.82
N GLN A 68 2.14 10.29 -1.85
CA GLN A 68 2.70 10.93 -3.03
C GLN A 68 4.22 10.87 -2.93
N ALA A 69 4.88 10.39 -3.98
CA ALA A 69 6.33 10.39 -4.02
C ALA A 69 6.85 11.83 -4.02
N PRO A 70 7.89 12.15 -3.24
CA PRO A 70 8.53 13.45 -3.32
C PRO A 70 9.09 13.62 -4.72
N SER A 71 8.61 14.62 -5.45
CA SER A 71 9.11 14.91 -6.78
C SER A 71 10.59 15.29 -6.70
N THR A 72 11.46 14.52 -7.35
CA THR A 72 12.86 14.90 -7.52
C THR A 72 12.91 16.05 -8.52
N GLN A 73 12.92 17.27 -7.99
CA GLN A 73 13.12 18.47 -8.79
C GLN A 73 14.54 18.39 -9.38
N ASN A 74 14.66 18.13 -10.67
CA ASN A 74 15.90 18.43 -11.40
C ASN A 74 16.07 19.96 -11.42
N ILE A 75 16.54 20.54 -10.31
CA ILE A 75 17.11 21.89 -10.29
C ILE A 75 18.53 21.76 -10.85
N GLY A 76 18.66 21.59 -12.15
CA GLY A 76 19.96 21.40 -12.78
C GLY A 76 19.88 21.43 -14.30
N ALA A 77 20.48 22.47 -14.87
CA ALA A 77 20.84 22.64 -16.28
C ALA A 77 19.77 23.14 -17.26
N ALA A 78 19.39 24.42 -17.13
CA ALA A 78 19.12 25.28 -18.29
C ALA A 78 19.68 26.71 -18.10
N ASN A 79 20.83 26.85 -17.43
CA ASN A 79 21.64 28.07 -17.54
C ASN A 79 22.66 27.86 -18.65
N ASN A 80 22.22 28.00 -19.89
CA ASN A 80 23.08 28.35 -21.04
C ASN A 80 22.20 28.81 -22.20
N SER A 81 21.51 29.95 -22.00
CA SER A 81 21.20 30.82 -23.13
C SER A 81 22.27 31.89 -23.16
N THR A 82 23.28 31.67 -23.99
CA THR A 82 24.25 32.68 -24.37
C THR A 82 23.52 33.72 -25.22
N ASN A 83 23.45 34.94 -24.69
CA ASN A 83 23.19 36.24 -25.34
C ASN A 83 22.68 36.22 -26.80
N ASP A 84 21.47 36.73 -27.01
CA ASP A 84 21.29 37.83 -27.95
C ASP A 84 20.25 38.82 -27.43
N SER A 85 20.57 40.10 -27.57
CA SER A 85 19.88 41.22 -26.94
C SER A 85 18.72 41.67 -27.81
N THR A 86 17.47 41.55 -27.34
CA THR A 86 16.43 42.50 -27.72
C THR A 86 15.37 42.55 -26.63
N ASP A 87 15.06 43.78 -26.21
CA ASP A 87 14.02 44.22 -25.28
C ASP A 87 12.91 43.22 -25.00
N ASN A 88 12.71 42.88 -23.72
CA ASN A 88 11.40 42.56 -23.18
C ASN A 88 11.38 42.80 -21.66
N ASN A 89 10.47 43.69 -21.24
CA ASN A 89 10.02 43.83 -19.85
C ASN A 89 9.40 42.51 -19.38
N ASN A 90 10.23 41.58 -18.92
CA ASN A 90 9.76 40.37 -18.28
C ASN A 90 9.56 40.68 -16.80
N GLN A 91 8.31 40.97 -16.44
CA GLN A 91 7.82 40.66 -15.10
C GLN A 91 8.18 39.19 -14.85
N ALA A 92 9.08 38.97 -13.91
CA ALA A 92 9.38 37.65 -13.36
C ALA A 92 8.13 37.14 -12.64
N GLY A 93 7.18 36.64 -13.42
CA GLY A 93 6.20 35.69 -12.93
C GLY A 93 6.98 34.44 -12.60
N GLU A 94 7.18 34.20 -11.31
CA GLU A 94 7.59 32.90 -10.80
C GLU A 94 6.59 31.88 -11.34
N GLN A 95 6.89 31.26 -12.47
CA GLN A 95 6.25 30.02 -12.89
C GLN A 95 6.69 28.99 -11.86
N LYS A 96 5.99 28.97 -10.74
CA LYS A 96 6.01 27.89 -9.78
C LYS A 96 5.55 26.68 -10.57
N ASN A 97 6.52 25.92 -11.07
CA ASN A 97 6.28 24.66 -11.77
C ASN A 97 5.57 23.79 -10.73
N GLU A 98 4.25 23.78 -10.73
CA GLU A 98 3.47 22.96 -9.82
C GLU A 98 3.68 21.52 -10.25
N ILE A 99 4.62 20.85 -9.59
CA ILE A 99 4.92 19.47 -9.89
C ILE A 99 3.66 18.67 -9.58
N ALA A 100 3.16 17.96 -10.59
CA ALA A 100 2.02 17.09 -10.41
C ALA A 100 2.40 16.00 -9.38
N PRO A 101 1.57 15.76 -8.37
CA PRO A 101 1.88 14.72 -7.39
C PRO A 101 1.93 13.36 -8.09
N GLU A 102 3.03 12.62 -7.96
CA GLU A 102 3.14 11.25 -8.47
C GLU A 102 2.71 10.25 -7.40
N PRO A 103 1.90 9.23 -7.72
CA PRO A 103 1.56 8.19 -6.76
C PRO A 103 2.80 7.36 -6.44
N PHE A 104 3.03 7.12 -5.15
CA PHE A 104 4.14 6.28 -4.72
C PHE A 104 3.90 4.79 -5.04
N MET A 105 2.63 4.34 -4.95
CA MET A 105 2.31 2.95 -5.24
C MET A 105 2.60 2.63 -6.71
N ARG A 106 3.32 1.52 -6.94
CA ARG A 106 3.61 1.01 -8.27
C ARG A 106 3.21 -0.45 -8.38
N VAL A 107 2.59 -0.81 -9.49
CA VAL A 107 2.31 -2.20 -9.89
C VAL A 107 2.94 -2.39 -11.26
N GLU A 108 3.81 -3.37 -11.39
CA GLU A 108 4.45 -3.69 -12.66
C GLU A 108 4.88 -5.16 -12.69
N GLY A 109 4.22 -5.96 -13.53
CA GLY A 109 4.58 -7.35 -13.75
C GLY A 109 4.63 -8.17 -12.45
N GLU A 110 5.83 -8.59 -12.05
CA GLU A 110 6.10 -9.44 -10.88
C GLU A 110 6.29 -8.66 -9.57
N ARG A 111 6.09 -7.34 -9.59
CA ARG A 111 6.37 -6.44 -8.46
C ARG A 111 5.19 -5.54 -8.13
N VAL A 112 4.98 -5.30 -6.83
CA VAL A 112 4.15 -4.21 -6.32
C VAL A 112 4.87 -3.52 -5.17
N SER A 113 4.86 -2.19 -5.16
CA SER A 113 5.43 -1.37 -4.08
C SER A 113 4.41 -0.33 -3.61
N PHE A 114 4.44 -0.02 -2.32
CA PHE A 114 3.52 0.94 -1.70
C PHE A 114 3.99 1.39 -0.33
N VAL A 115 3.33 2.43 0.19
CA VAL A 115 3.47 2.87 1.58
C VAL A 115 2.30 2.36 2.41
N ARG A 116 2.59 1.84 3.60
CA ARG A 116 1.59 1.50 4.62
C ARG A 116 1.91 2.17 5.95
N PHE A 117 0.94 2.20 6.85
CA PHE A 117 1.22 2.45 8.26
C PHE A 117 2.09 1.32 8.84
N ALA A 118 3.05 1.65 9.68
CA ALA A 118 3.80 0.65 10.43
C ALA A 118 2.93 0.07 11.56
N ASP A 119 3.13 -1.20 11.88
CA ASP A 119 2.60 -1.73 13.13
C ASP A 119 3.34 -1.06 14.30
N PRO A 120 2.62 -0.49 15.29
CA PRO A 120 3.26 0.16 16.42
C PRO A 120 4.06 -0.88 17.22
N ASP A 121 5.35 -0.62 17.46
CA ASP A 121 6.16 -1.47 18.33
C ASP A 121 5.86 -1.11 19.79
N PRO A 122 5.23 -2.00 20.58
CA PRO A 122 4.83 -1.69 21.95
C PRO A 122 6.01 -1.48 22.89
N ARG A 123 7.24 -1.81 22.47
CA ARG A 123 8.45 -1.62 23.27
C ARG A 123 8.97 -0.17 23.22
N TYR A 124 8.55 0.63 22.24
CA TYR A 124 9.04 1.99 22.01
C TYR A 124 7.89 3.00 22.04
N GLN A 125 8.13 4.17 22.66
CA GLN A 125 7.14 5.25 22.75
C GLN A 125 6.95 5.98 21.42
N SER A 126 8.01 6.07 20.62
CA SER A 126 7.97 6.57 19.25
C SER A 126 8.49 5.49 18.30
N SER A 127 7.66 5.13 17.33
CA SER A 127 8.03 4.22 16.23
C SER A 127 7.84 4.95 14.90
N THR A 128 8.49 4.46 13.85
CA THR A 128 8.24 4.92 12.48
C THR A 128 6.75 4.76 12.19
N SER A 129 6.06 5.80 11.74
CA SER A 129 4.63 5.72 11.44
C SER A 129 4.34 5.12 10.07
N LEU A 130 5.29 5.19 9.14
CA LEU A 130 5.15 4.76 7.75
C LEU A 130 6.28 3.80 7.34
N GLN A 131 5.94 2.86 6.48
CA GLN A 131 6.87 1.90 5.90
C GLN A 131 6.65 1.78 4.39
N HIS A 132 7.75 1.72 3.65
CA HIS A 132 7.73 1.31 2.25
C HIS A 132 7.89 -0.21 2.19
N ILE A 133 6.89 -0.87 1.61
CA ILE A 133 6.86 -2.31 1.40
C ILE A 133 6.84 -2.60 -0.08
N GLU A 134 7.54 -3.66 -0.44
CA GLU A 134 7.61 -4.17 -1.78
C GLU A 134 7.43 -5.69 -1.78
N TYR A 135 6.58 -6.18 -2.66
CA TYR A 135 6.43 -7.60 -2.93
C TYR A 135 7.02 -7.92 -4.29
N ILE A 136 7.86 -8.94 -4.34
CA ILE A 136 8.60 -9.35 -5.53
C ILE A 136 8.40 -10.84 -5.72
N ILE A 137 8.02 -11.24 -6.93
CA ILE A 137 8.04 -12.65 -7.33
C ILE A 137 9.32 -12.84 -8.15
N ALA A 138 10.29 -13.57 -7.60
CA ALA A 138 11.58 -13.82 -8.23
C ALA A 138 12.17 -15.13 -7.70
N ASP A 139 12.98 -15.80 -8.51
CA ASP A 139 13.67 -17.05 -8.14
C ASP A 139 12.72 -18.11 -7.55
N GLU A 140 11.54 -18.24 -8.16
CA GLU A 140 10.45 -19.12 -7.71
C GLU A 140 9.96 -18.83 -6.28
N ARG A 141 10.09 -17.59 -5.80
CA ARG A 141 9.72 -17.18 -4.44
C ARG A 141 8.84 -15.95 -4.45
N LEU A 142 7.92 -15.88 -3.49
CA LEU A 142 7.25 -14.64 -3.11
C LEU A 142 8.03 -14.01 -1.96
N ILE A 143 8.65 -12.86 -2.23
CA ILE A 143 9.49 -12.14 -1.30
C ILE A 143 8.77 -10.87 -0.87
N ARG A 144 8.75 -10.62 0.44
CA ARG A 144 8.36 -9.34 1.03
C ARG A 144 9.63 -8.59 1.42
N ARG A 145 9.85 -7.44 0.81
CA ARG A 145 10.91 -6.50 1.13
C ARG A 145 10.34 -5.31 1.88
N GLN A 146 11.00 -4.95 2.98
CA GLN A 146 10.63 -3.81 3.81
C GLN A 146 11.80 -2.84 3.90
N TYR A 147 11.54 -1.56 3.64
CA TYR A 147 12.54 -0.50 3.77
C TYR A 147 12.37 0.24 5.10
N THR A 148 13.49 0.61 5.73
CA THR A 148 13.49 1.40 6.98
C THR A 148 13.29 2.90 6.74
N SER A 149 13.48 3.36 5.50
CA SER A 149 13.30 4.74 5.06
C SER A 149 12.29 4.83 3.91
N LEU A 150 11.63 5.97 3.80
CA LEU A 150 10.65 6.26 2.74
C LEU A 150 11.29 6.90 1.50
N GLU A 151 12.50 7.44 1.64
CA GLU A 151 13.28 7.96 0.52
C GLU A 151 13.74 6.81 -0.37
N ASP A 152 13.46 6.94 -1.67
CA ASP A 152 13.92 6.03 -2.71
C ASP A 152 15.38 6.38 -3.02
N GLY A 153 16.32 5.75 -2.31
CA GLY A 153 17.76 5.97 -2.45
C GLY A 153 18.53 4.66 -2.58
N ARG A 154 19.65 4.65 -3.32
CA ARG A 154 20.53 3.48 -3.47
C ARG A 154 21.06 2.94 -2.12
N ASP A 155 21.00 3.74 -1.07
CA ASP A 155 21.51 3.42 0.26
C ASP A 155 20.40 3.04 1.26
N SER A 156 19.16 2.82 0.78
CA SER A 156 18.04 2.41 1.64
C SER A 156 18.30 1.02 2.21
N VAL A 157 18.37 0.90 3.54
CA VAL A 157 18.49 -0.42 4.19
C VAL A 157 17.14 -1.14 4.09
N SER A 158 17.18 -2.36 3.53
CA SER A 158 16.00 -3.21 3.37
C SER A 158 16.13 -4.53 4.11
N LEU A 159 14.99 -5.08 4.52
CA LEU A 159 14.84 -6.41 5.10
C LEU A 159 13.96 -7.26 4.20
N ASP A 160 14.50 -8.37 3.72
CA ASP A 160 13.80 -9.31 2.85
C ASP A 160 13.33 -10.53 3.66
N SER A 161 12.08 -10.91 3.47
CA SER A 161 11.46 -12.12 4.02
C SER A 161 10.88 -12.96 2.88
N VAL A 162 11.24 -14.24 2.83
CA VAL A 162 10.65 -15.19 1.89
C VAL A 162 9.35 -15.70 2.50
N LEU A 163 8.22 -15.41 1.85
CA LEU A 163 6.90 -15.81 2.34
C LEU A 163 6.46 -17.15 1.77
N LEU A 164 6.76 -17.41 0.49
CA LEU A 164 6.48 -18.66 -0.19
C LEU A 164 7.63 -19.03 -1.11
N GLU A 165 7.92 -20.33 -1.19
CA GLU A 165 8.83 -20.93 -2.17
C GLU A 165 8.02 -21.77 -3.18
N GLY A 166 8.52 -21.98 -4.39
CA GLY A 166 7.81 -22.69 -5.46
C GLY A 166 6.68 -21.87 -6.12
N VAL A 167 6.77 -20.54 -6.09
CA VAL A 167 5.83 -19.62 -6.74
C VAL A 167 6.28 -19.35 -8.17
N THR A 168 5.47 -19.70 -9.17
CA THR A 168 5.80 -19.51 -10.59
C THR A 168 4.71 -18.74 -11.33
N ALA A 169 5.05 -18.18 -12.50
CA ALA A 169 4.12 -17.42 -13.35
C ALA A 169 3.33 -16.32 -12.61
N GLY A 170 4.00 -15.69 -11.63
CA GLY A 170 3.41 -14.69 -10.77
C GLY A 170 3.23 -13.35 -11.46
N ARG A 171 2.13 -12.66 -11.20
CA ARG A 171 1.92 -11.27 -11.66
C ARG A 171 0.98 -10.52 -10.75
N TRP A 172 1.23 -9.23 -10.64
CA TRP A 172 0.39 -8.27 -9.93
C TRP A 172 -0.47 -7.48 -10.90
N GLN A 173 -1.68 -7.15 -10.46
CA GLN A 173 -2.65 -6.39 -11.22
C GLN A 173 -3.36 -5.38 -10.31
N ALA A 174 -3.65 -4.20 -10.84
CA ALA A 174 -4.37 -3.14 -10.17
C ALA A 174 -5.81 -3.04 -10.72
N TYR A 175 -6.78 -2.78 -9.86
CA TYR A 175 -8.17 -2.54 -10.25
C TYR A 175 -8.42 -1.03 -10.44
N LEU A 176 -8.49 -0.59 -11.70
CA LEU A 176 -8.79 0.79 -12.11
C LEU A 176 -10.06 0.81 -12.96
N PRO A 177 -11.24 0.62 -12.35
CA PRO A 177 -12.40 -0.02 -12.97
C PRO A 177 -12.22 -1.35 -13.74
N GLU A 178 -11.18 -1.47 -14.57
CA GLU A 178 -10.77 -2.73 -15.21
C GLU A 178 -9.42 -3.21 -14.63
N LEU A 179 -9.07 -4.47 -14.86
CA LEU A 179 -7.79 -5.05 -14.45
C LEU A 179 -6.66 -4.48 -15.31
N SER A 180 -5.68 -3.82 -14.67
CA SER A 180 -4.48 -3.30 -15.31
C SER A 180 -3.23 -4.02 -14.80
N THR A 181 -2.28 -4.32 -15.69
CA THR A 181 -0.96 -4.88 -15.33
C THR A 181 0.05 -3.82 -14.90
N LYS A 182 -0.33 -2.54 -15.00
CA LYS A 182 0.50 -1.39 -14.63
C LYS A 182 -0.29 -0.40 -13.79
N PHE A 183 0.32 0.11 -12.74
CA PHE A 183 -0.17 1.27 -11.98
C PHE A 183 1.02 2.12 -11.53
N PRO A 184 0.94 3.47 -11.62
CA PRO A 184 -0.10 4.26 -12.27
C PRO A 184 -0.22 3.97 -13.78
N SER A 185 -1.41 4.13 -14.33
CA SER A 185 -1.62 4.04 -15.78
C SER A 185 -1.07 5.28 -16.47
N ASP A 186 -0.48 5.12 -17.66
CA ASP A 186 0.03 6.27 -18.45
C ASP A 186 -1.11 7.23 -18.87
N ASP A 187 -2.38 6.77 -18.79
CA ASP A 187 -3.59 7.53 -19.09
C ASP A 187 -4.04 8.53 -18.00
N VAL A 188 -3.35 8.59 -16.84
CA VAL A 188 -3.73 9.51 -15.74
C VAL A 188 -3.59 10.99 -16.14
N ASN A 189 -2.85 11.30 -17.21
CA ASN A 189 -2.77 12.64 -17.78
C ASN A 189 -3.93 13.00 -18.73
N ASN A 190 -4.90 12.09 -18.98
CA ASN A 190 -5.97 12.30 -19.95
C ASN A 190 -7.39 12.07 -19.37
N SER A 191 -7.56 12.18 -18.05
CA SER A 191 -8.87 12.27 -17.41
C SER A 191 -9.28 13.73 -17.19
N SER A 192 -9.24 14.53 -18.25
CA SER A 192 -9.80 15.88 -18.32
C SER A 192 -10.91 15.94 -19.37
N ASN A 193 -11.71 14.89 -19.53
CA ASN A 193 -12.90 14.88 -20.39
C ASN A 193 -13.90 13.76 -20.03
N THR A 194 -14.48 13.80 -18.83
CA THR A 194 -15.82 13.20 -18.64
C THR A 194 -16.85 14.32 -18.70
N ASN A 195 -17.37 14.55 -19.91
CA ASN A 195 -18.54 15.38 -20.15
C ASN A 195 -19.72 14.84 -19.32
N ILE A 196 -20.00 15.44 -18.16
CA ILE A 196 -21.36 15.48 -17.62
C ILE A 196 -22.06 16.62 -18.36
N ALA A 197 -22.59 16.32 -19.54
CA ALA A 197 -23.50 17.23 -20.22
C ALA A 197 -24.91 17.05 -19.65
N LEU A 198 -25.32 17.94 -18.73
CA LEU A 198 -26.56 18.71 -18.89
C LEU A 198 -26.63 19.87 -17.88
N GLY A 199 -26.47 21.11 -18.36
CA GLY A 199 -26.93 22.32 -17.66
C GLY A 199 -25.87 23.39 -17.38
N GLN A 200 -25.93 24.45 -18.20
CA GLN A 200 -25.45 25.82 -17.97
C GLN A 200 -23.94 26.09 -17.86
N ALA A 201 -23.45 26.78 -18.90
CA ALA A 201 -22.15 27.41 -18.99
C ALA A 201 -21.95 28.50 -17.93
N ALA A 202 -20.87 28.41 -17.16
CA ALA A 202 -20.19 29.53 -16.52
C ALA A 202 -18.73 29.16 -16.20
N ASN A 203 -17.80 29.90 -16.81
CA ASN A 203 -16.40 30.13 -16.46
C ASN A 203 -15.78 29.20 -15.40
N THR A 204 -14.92 28.27 -15.82
CA THR A 204 -14.07 27.50 -14.90
C THR A 204 -12.61 27.73 -15.24
N ALA A 205 -11.94 28.50 -14.36
CA ALA A 205 -10.49 28.52 -14.27
C ALA A 205 -9.97 27.09 -14.09
N GLY A 206 -8.85 26.77 -14.76
CA GLY A 206 -8.34 25.42 -14.97
C GLY A 206 -8.41 24.50 -13.75
N ALA A 207 -9.27 23.48 -13.84
CA ALA A 207 -9.32 22.39 -12.89
C ALA A 207 -8.06 21.52 -13.06
N LYS A 208 -7.23 21.46 -12.03
CA LYS A 208 -6.08 20.56 -11.91
C LYS A 208 -6.59 19.10 -11.99
N PRO A 209 -5.93 18.19 -12.74
CA PRO A 209 -6.39 16.81 -12.86
C PRO A 209 -6.39 16.11 -11.49
N ASP A 210 -7.47 15.40 -11.19
CA ASP A 210 -7.58 14.55 -10.00
C ASP A 210 -6.60 13.37 -10.13
N VAL A 211 -5.48 13.41 -9.41
CA VAL A 211 -4.50 12.33 -9.42
C VAL A 211 -4.99 11.17 -8.55
N VAL A 212 -5.16 10.00 -9.17
CA VAL A 212 -5.48 8.75 -8.46
C VAL A 212 -4.23 8.24 -7.75
N LEU A 213 -4.26 8.25 -6.41
CA LEU A 213 -3.10 7.86 -5.59
C LEU A 213 -3.03 6.36 -5.28
N LEU A 214 -4.18 5.66 -5.29
CA LEU A 214 -4.28 4.20 -5.13
C LEU A 214 -5.34 3.65 -6.10
N PRO A 215 -5.17 2.41 -6.60
CA PRO A 215 -6.23 1.70 -7.29
C PRO A 215 -7.34 1.30 -6.31
N LYS A 216 -8.50 0.85 -6.83
CA LYS A 216 -9.61 0.36 -5.99
C LYS A 216 -9.28 -0.95 -5.27
N GLY A 217 -8.31 -1.70 -5.81
CA GLY A 217 -7.90 -2.99 -5.30
C GLY A 217 -6.64 -3.47 -6.00
N ILE A 218 -6.05 -4.53 -5.47
CA ILE A 218 -4.90 -5.22 -6.04
C ILE A 218 -5.23 -6.71 -6.10
N ALA A 219 -4.76 -7.37 -7.17
CA ALA A 219 -4.73 -8.81 -7.27
C ALA A 219 -3.30 -9.30 -7.54
N VAL A 220 -3.03 -10.53 -7.07
CA VAL A 220 -1.87 -11.30 -7.47
C VAL A 220 -2.34 -12.66 -7.98
N ASN A 221 -1.86 -13.04 -9.16
CA ASN A 221 -2.09 -14.36 -9.74
C ASN A 221 -0.75 -15.08 -9.82
N PHE A 222 -0.69 -16.33 -9.41
CA PHE A 222 0.53 -17.15 -9.49
C PHE A 222 0.17 -18.63 -9.51
N ILE A 223 1.13 -19.48 -9.86
CA ILE A 223 1.03 -20.92 -9.76
C ILE A 223 1.84 -21.37 -8.54
N TYR A 224 1.26 -22.23 -7.72
CA TYR A 224 1.89 -22.81 -6.54
C TYR A 224 1.49 -24.27 -6.44
N GLN A 225 2.48 -25.17 -6.39
CA GLN A 225 2.27 -26.62 -6.38
C GLN A 225 1.34 -27.07 -7.53
N ASP A 226 1.63 -26.62 -8.75
CA ASP A 226 0.86 -26.89 -9.98
C ASP A 226 -0.61 -26.41 -9.97
N MET A 227 -1.02 -25.63 -8.97
CA MET A 227 -2.35 -25.04 -8.89
C MET A 227 -2.31 -23.53 -9.13
N PRO A 228 -3.16 -22.98 -10.01
CA PRO A 228 -3.30 -21.54 -10.16
C PRO A 228 -4.02 -20.96 -8.93
N ILE A 229 -3.41 -19.96 -8.31
CA ILE A 229 -3.94 -19.24 -7.16
C ILE A 229 -4.14 -17.77 -7.56
N THR A 230 -5.25 -17.19 -7.07
CA THR A 230 -5.51 -15.76 -7.20
C THR A 230 -5.91 -15.21 -5.84
N TRP A 231 -5.20 -14.19 -5.39
CA TRP A 231 -5.55 -13.43 -4.20
C TRP A 231 -5.88 -12.00 -4.60
N GLN A 232 -6.88 -11.43 -3.95
CA GLN A 232 -7.40 -10.09 -4.27
C GLN A 232 -7.79 -9.36 -3.00
N TRP A 233 -7.47 -8.07 -2.95
CA TRP A 233 -7.79 -7.19 -1.83
C TRP A 233 -8.36 -5.87 -2.34
N ALA A 234 -9.41 -5.38 -1.69
CA ALA A 234 -9.87 -4.02 -1.87
C ALA A 234 -8.95 -3.08 -1.09
N LEU A 235 -8.59 -1.95 -1.68
CA LEU A 235 -7.86 -0.88 -0.98
C LEU A 235 -8.85 0.15 -0.47
N ALA A 236 -8.51 0.79 0.65
CA ALA A 236 -9.37 1.82 1.24
C ALA A 236 -9.61 2.96 0.23
N PRO A 237 -10.87 3.42 0.10
CA PRO A 237 -11.19 4.51 -0.81
C PRO A 237 -10.47 5.78 -0.38
N GLN A 238 -9.91 6.46 -1.38
CA GLN A 238 -9.23 7.74 -1.21
C GLN A 238 -10.19 8.80 -0.67
N PRO A 239 -9.78 9.63 0.31
CA PRO A 239 -10.50 10.87 0.59
C PRO A 239 -10.53 11.70 -0.71
N ILE A 240 -11.72 12.14 -1.11
CA ILE A 240 -11.86 13.05 -2.25
C ILE A 240 -11.02 14.31 -1.92
N PRO A 241 -10.07 14.72 -2.77
CA PRO A 241 -9.31 15.93 -2.54
C PRO A 241 -10.28 17.10 -2.37
N ARG A 242 -10.19 17.84 -1.25
CA ARG A 242 -10.91 19.10 -1.13
C ARG A 242 -10.25 20.07 -2.10
N SER A 243 -10.96 20.46 -3.17
CA SER A 243 -10.52 21.55 -4.03
C SER A 243 -10.30 22.78 -3.14
N SER A 244 -9.05 23.18 -2.95
CA SER A 244 -8.73 24.41 -2.24
C SER A 244 -9.03 25.59 -3.16
N ALA A 245 -10.31 25.84 -3.44
CA ALA A 245 -10.76 27.10 -4.00
C ALA A 245 -10.67 28.15 -2.89
N LYS A 246 -9.45 28.63 -2.61
CA LYS A 246 -9.25 29.85 -1.84
C LYS A 246 -9.68 31.00 -2.75
N ALA A 247 -10.96 31.34 -2.72
CA ALA A 247 -11.47 32.58 -3.28
C ALA A 247 -10.95 33.75 -2.42
N ALA A 248 -9.68 34.11 -2.61
CA ALA A 248 -9.19 35.43 -2.25
C ALA A 248 -9.64 36.36 -3.39
N ASN A 249 -10.89 36.81 -3.34
CA ASN A 249 -11.35 37.85 -4.27
C ASN A 249 -10.85 39.21 -3.74
N SER A 250 -9.61 39.54 -4.07
CA SER A 250 -9.13 40.93 -4.05
C SER A 250 -9.22 41.47 -5.47
N ASN A 251 -10.31 42.19 -5.76
CA ASN A 251 -10.34 43.32 -6.66
C ASN A 251 -11.79 43.80 -6.80
N ASP A 252 -12.14 44.84 -6.05
CA ASP A 252 -13.11 45.81 -6.57
C ASP A 252 -12.36 47.14 -6.70
N SER A 253 -11.79 47.35 -7.89
CA SER A 253 -11.35 48.66 -8.35
C SER A 253 -12.53 49.27 -9.08
N ASN A 254 -13.42 49.93 -8.35
CA ASN A 254 -14.40 50.82 -8.96
C ASN A 254 -14.06 52.27 -8.61
N ASN A 255 -13.40 52.86 -9.61
CA ASN A 255 -13.29 54.29 -9.82
C ASN A 255 -14.70 54.83 -10.13
N ASP A 256 -15.34 55.46 -9.15
CA ASP A 256 -16.47 56.34 -9.40
C ASP A 256 -16.19 57.72 -8.83
N ASN A 257 -15.94 58.63 -9.76
CA ASN A 257 -15.82 60.05 -9.57
C ASN A 257 -17.24 60.60 -9.42
N SER A 258 -17.63 60.96 -8.20
CA SER A 258 -18.80 61.82 -7.98
C SER A 258 -18.48 62.84 -6.89
N SER A 259 -18.33 64.07 -7.34
CA SER A 259 -18.39 65.29 -6.56
C SER A 259 -19.77 65.43 -5.91
N ASP A 260 -19.82 65.60 -4.59
CA ASP A 260 -20.74 66.58 -4.01
C ASP A 260 -20.33 67.04 -2.61
N ASN A 261 -20.63 68.32 -2.40
CA ASN A 261 -20.14 69.21 -1.37
C ASN A 261 -20.88 69.07 -0.02
N ASN A 262 -20.16 69.50 1.03
CA ASN A 262 -20.64 70.26 2.19
C ASN A 262 -21.19 69.56 3.47
N ASN A 263 -20.36 69.67 4.52
CA ASN A 263 -20.53 70.56 5.69
C ASN A 263 -20.97 69.96 7.05
N GLY A 264 -20.27 70.43 8.09
CA GLY A 264 -20.58 70.32 9.53
C GLY A 264 -20.18 68.98 10.18
N SER A 265 -19.69 68.88 11.41
CA SER A 265 -19.18 69.80 12.44
C SER A 265 -18.92 68.92 13.68
N ASP A 266 -17.86 69.23 14.42
CA ASP A 266 -17.71 69.05 15.87
C ASP A 266 -17.64 67.66 16.53
N SER A 267 -16.43 67.44 17.10
CA SER A 267 -16.18 67.29 18.55
C SER A 267 -16.08 65.90 19.20
N ASN A 268 -14.84 65.61 19.62
CA ASN A 268 -14.40 65.41 21.01
C ASN A 268 -14.62 64.07 21.74
N SER A 269 -13.52 63.65 22.41
CA SER A 269 -13.41 62.82 23.63
C SER A 269 -13.79 61.33 23.49
N GLY A 270 -13.07 60.35 24.07
CA GLY A 270 -11.95 60.37 24.99
C GLY A 270 -11.70 58.94 25.52
N SER A 271 -10.43 58.68 25.87
CA SER A 271 -9.91 57.86 26.99
C SER A 271 -10.28 56.37 27.20
N ASN A 272 -9.20 55.61 27.45
CA ASN A 272 -9.03 54.49 28.42
C ASN A 272 -9.74 53.15 28.08
N THR A 273 -9.18 51.96 28.35
CA THR A 273 -8.29 51.53 29.44
C THR A 273 -7.69 50.15 29.11
N ASP A 274 -6.55 49.86 29.72
CA ASP A 274 -5.92 48.54 29.90
C ASP A 274 -6.90 47.42 30.32
N ASN A 275 -6.63 46.17 29.91
CA ASN A 275 -6.34 45.14 30.91
C ASN A 275 -5.57 43.94 30.33
N SER A 276 -4.60 43.55 31.15
CA SER A 276 -3.71 42.41 31.16
C SER A 276 -4.34 41.02 31.26
N SER A 277 -3.46 40.01 31.09
CA SER A 277 -3.26 38.89 32.02
C SER A 277 -3.78 37.49 31.65
N VAL A 278 -2.79 36.58 31.49
CA VAL A 278 -2.72 35.17 31.98
C VAL A 278 -3.62 34.17 31.24
N GLY A 279 -3.20 32.98 30.82
CA GLY A 279 -2.10 32.11 31.22
C GLY A 279 -2.67 30.71 31.52
N ASN A 280 -1.81 29.71 31.42
CA ASN A 280 -1.92 28.34 31.95
C ASN A 280 -2.36 27.20 31.00
N SER A 281 -1.36 26.39 30.63
CA SER A 281 -1.20 24.95 30.96
C SER A 281 -2.44 24.08 31.17
N ASN A 282 -2.53 23.01 30.39
CA ASN A 282 -2.24 21.64 30.86
C ASN A 282 -1.92 20.74 29.66
#